data_AF-A0AA86JJG5-F1
#
_entry.id   AF-A0AA86JJG5-F1
#
_cell.length_a   1.000
_cell.length_b   1.000
_cell.length_c   1.000
_cell.angle_alpha   90.00
_cell.angle_beta   90.00
_cell.angle_gamma   90.00
#
_symmetry.space_group_name_H-M   'P 1'
#
loop_
_entity.id
_entity.type
_entity.pdbx_description
1 polymer ?
#
loop_
_entity_poly.entity_id
_entity_poly.type
_entity_poly.pdbx_seq_one_letter_code
_entity_poly.pdbx_strand_id
1 'polypeptide(L)' 'MKEFSTKYTVLINLYTKGNVEKNRKLVKKAMLDSGFKKIVIPSPVCTNGVYNTAMQFKIGLTNKEDDD' A
#
# COMPACT_ATOMS: atom_id res chain seq x y z
N MET A 1 -19.14 -6.46 -21.74
CA MET A 1 -17.72 -6.86 -21.64
C MET A 1 -17.44 -7.14 -20.17
N LYS A 2 -17.35 -8.42 -19.75
CA LYS A 2 -17.03 -8.75 -18.35
C LYS A 2 -15.54 -8.45 -18.13
N GLU A 3 -15.21 -7.60 -17.15
CA GLU A 3 -13.82 -7.32 -16.78
C GLU A 3 -13.18 -8.57 -16.14
N PHE A 4 -12.21 -9.16 -16.83
CA PHE A 4 -11.50 -10.36 -16.37
C PHE A 4 -10.45 -10.07 -15.29
N SER A 5 -9.92 -8.84 -15.22
CA SER A 5 -9.08 -8.41 -14.09
C SER A 5 -8.99 -6.89 -14.04
N THR A 6 -9.15 -6.32 -12.86
CA THR A 6 -9.04 -4.87 -12.62
C THR A 6 -7.79 -4.59 -11.79
N LYS A 7 -6.95 -3.66 -12.24
CA LYS A 7 -5.70 -3.28 -11.55
C LYS A 7 -5.89 -1.94 -10.86
N TYR A 8 -5.68 -1.91 -9.55
CA TYR A 8 -5.76 -0.70 -8.75
C TYR A 8 -4.38 -0.24 -8.32
N THR A 9 -4.20 1.08 -8.26
CA THR A 9 -3.08 1.69 -7.55
C THR A 9 -3.61 2.27 -6.25
N VAL A 10 -2.98 1.90 -5.13
CA VAL A 10 -3.35 2.38 -3.79
C VAL A 10 -2.25 3.28 -3.26
N LEU A 11 -2.65 4.46 -2.80
CA LEU A 11 -1.78 5.46 -2.20
C LEU A 11 -2.06 5.53 -0.69
N ILE A 12 -1.02 5.39 0.12
CA ILE A 12 -1.10 5.44 1.58
C ILE A 12 -0.14 6.51 2.08
N ASN A 13 -0.61 7.38 2.97
CA ASN A 13 0.25 8.28 3.74
C ASN A 13 0.31 7.78 5.19
N LEU A 14 1.48 7.30 5.61
CA LEU A 14 1.71 6.85 6.98
C LEU A 14 2.26 8.00 7.80
N TYR A 15 1.44 8.53 8.70
CA TYR A 15 1.85 9.57 9.65
C TYR A 15 2.31 8.97 10.98
N THR A 16 3.46 9.40 11.49
CA THR A 16 3.97 8.95 12.79
C THR A 16 4.87 9.99 13.45
N LYS A 17 4.86 10.07 14.79
CA LYS A 17 5.75 10.95 15.57
C LYS A 17 7.10 10.32 15.91
N GLY A 18 7.23 8.99 15.79
CA GLY A 18 8.44 8.24 16.11
C GLY A 18 8.44 6.85 15.50
N ASN A 19 9.47 6.04 15.75
CA ASN A 19 9.58 4.66 15.24
C ASN A 19 9.35 4.54 13.72
N VAL A 20 9.77 5.55 12.95
CA VAL A 20 9.42 5.74 11.54
C VAL A 20 9.72 4.49 10.72
N GLU A 21 10.94 3.95 10.85
CA GLU A 21 11.36 2.79 10.07
C GLU A 21 10.63 1.51 10.49
N LYS A 22 10.33 1.34 11.79
CA LYS A 22 9.55 0.19 12.29
C LYS A 22 8.13 0.21 11.71
N ASN A 23 7.43 1.35 11.81
CA ASN A 23 6.07 1.50 11.30
C ASN A 23 6.02 1.35 9.77
N ARG A 24 7.00 1.91 9.07
CA ARG A 24 7.16 1.74 7.61
C ARG A 24 7.29 0.28 7.21
N LYS A 25 8.12 -0.50 7.92
CA LYS A 25 8.29 -1.94 7.67
C LYS A 25 7.01 -2.72 7.96
N LEU A 26 6.30 -2.40 9.05
CA LEU A 26 5.04 -3.07 9.41
C LEU A 26 3.96 -2.86 8.34
N VAL A 27 3.71 -1.62 7.92
CA VAL A 27 2.72 -1.32 6.89
C VAL A 27 3.10 -1.97 5.55
N LYS A 28 4.37 -1.86 5.15
CA LYS A 28 4.85 -2.54 3.93
C LYS A 28 4.59 -4.05 4.00
N LYS A 29 4.92 -4.69 5.11
CA LYS A 29 4.72 -6.13 5.30
C LYS A 29 3.24 -6.50 5.19
N ALA A 30 2.37 -5.81 5.94
CA ALA A 30 0.93 -6.06 5.92
C ALA A 30 0.33 -5.95 4.51
N MET A 31 0.75 -4.93 3.74
CA MET A 31 0.29 -4.77 2.36
C MET A 31 0.77 -5.92 1.46
N LEU A 32 2.04 -6.32 1.56
CA LEU A 32 2.57 -7.44 0.77
C LEU A 32 1.89 -8.77 1.12
N ASP A 33 1.70 -9.04 2.41
CA ASP A 33 1.03 -10.24 2.91
C ASP A 33 -0.44 -10.30 2.44
N SER A 34 -1.06 -9.14 2.19
CA SER A 34 -2.42 -9.00 1.65
C SER A 34 -2.48 -9.08 0.11
N GLY A 35 -1.39 -9.46 -0.56
CA GLY A 35 -1.36 -9.64 -2.01
C GLY A 35 -1.09 -8.37 -2.82
N PHE A 36 -0.82 -7.23 -2.17
CA PHE A 36 -0.41 -6.03 -2.87
C PHE A 36 1.05 -6.14 -3.33
N LYS A 37 1.36 -5.53 -4.47
CA LYS A 37 2.73 -5.40 -4.98
C LYS A 37 3.25 -4.00 -4.67
N LYS A 38 4.43 -3.92 -4.04
CA LYS A 38 5.12 -2.65 -3.79
C LYS A 38 5.59 -2.03 -5.11
N ILE A 39 5.42 -0.72 -5.24
CA ILE A 39 5.94 0.05 -6.39
C ILE A 39 6.96 1.07 -5.92
N VAL A 40 6.52 2.03 -5.10
CA VAL A 40 7.36 3.16 -4.70
C VAL A 40 7.08 3.47 -3.22
N ILE A 41 8.14 3.57 -2.43
CA ILE A 41 8.08 4.05 -1.03
C ILE A 41 9.24 5.03 -0.88
N PRO A 42 9.01 6.35 -1.08
CA PRO A 42 10.01 7.39 -0.85
C PRO A 42 10.49 7.42 0.61
N SER A 43 11.53 8.22 0.83
CA SER A 43 11.97 8.59 2.17
C SER A 43 10.87 9.38 2.90
N PRO A 44 10.71 9.19 4.22
CA PRO A 44 9.76 9.96 5.00
C PRO A 44 10.08 11.46 5.00
N VAL A 45 9.06 12.30 4.96
CA VAL A 45 9.18 13.77 5.12
C VAL A 45 8.74 14.14 6.53
N CYS A 46 9.49 15.00 7.23
CA CYS A 46 9.13 15.48 8.56
C CYS A 46 8.60 16.91 8.50
N THR A 47 7.45 17.16 9.11
CA THR A 47 6.89 18.50 9.26
C THR A 47 6.33 18.62 10.67
N ASN A 48 6.78 19.64 11.42
CA ASN A 48 6.33 19.89 12.80
C ASN A 48 6.42 18.66 13.73
N GLY A 49 7.48 17.85 13.61
CA GLY A 49 7.69 16.66 14.44
C GLY A 49 6.81 15.45 14.05
N VAL A 50 6.07 15.53 12.95
CA VAL A 50 5.30 14.41 12.37
C VAL A 50 5.97 13.98 11.07
N TYR A 51 6.32 12.71 10.98
CA TYR A 51 6.83 12.09 9.77
C TYR A 51 5.66 11.58 8.92
N ASN A 52 5.66 11.89 7.63
CA ASN A 52 4.80 11.26 6.63
C ASN A 52 5.64 10.36 5.71
N THR A 53 5.24 9.10 5.57
CA THR A 53 5.78 8.22 4.51
C THR A 53 4.67 7.93 3.49
N ALA A 54 4.77 8.55 2.32
CA ALA A 54 3.93 8.20 1.18
C ALA A 54 4.33 6.81 0.64
N MET A 55 3.36 5.96 0.37
CA MET A 55 3.57 4.61 -0.15
C MET A 55 2.59 4.33 -1.29
N GLN A 56 3.11 3.73 -2.36
CA GLN A 56 2.33 3.31 -3.51
C GLN A 56 2.40 1.79 -3.69
N PHE A 57 1.22 1.19 -3.79
CA PHE A 57 1.02 -0.24 -4.02
C PHE A 57 0.13 -0.48 -5.24
N LYS A 58 0.23 -1.66 -5.86
CA LYS A 58 -0.74 -2.16 -6.84
C LYS A 58 -1.39 -3.43 -6.35
N ILE A 59 -2.65 -3.64 -6.72
CA ILE A 59 -3.34 -4.91 -6.56
C ILE A 59 -4.11 -5.23 -7.84
N GLY A 60 -4.12 -6.49 -8.23
CA GLY A 60 -5.01 -7.00 -9.27
C GLY A 60 -6.15 -7.74 -8.60
N LEU A 61 -7.39 -7.38 -8.92
CA LEU A 61 -8.58 -8.13 -8.51
C LEU A 61 -9.10 -8.88 -9.73
N THR A 62 -9.32 -10.17 -9.57
CA THR A 62 -9.97 -11.02 -10.57
C THR A 62 -11.38 -11.26 -10.09
N ASN A 63 -12.40 -10.86 -10.86
CA ASN A 63 -13.76 -11.26 -10.56
C ASN A 63 -13.86 -12.74 -10.91
N LYS A 64 -14.03 -13.61 -9.90
CA LYS A 64 -14.44 -14.99 -10.18
C LYS A 64 -15.91 -14.95 -10.59
N GLU A 65 -16.23 -15.57 -11.71
CA GLU A 65 -17.61 -16.03 -11.91
C GLU A 65 -17.81 -17.14 -10.87
N ASP A 66 -18.78 -16.97 -9.98
CA ASP A 66 -19.26 -18.08 -9.18
C ASP A 66 -19.98 -19.01 -10.18
N ASP A 67 -19.34 -20.15 -10.47
CA ASP A 67 -19.93 -21.22 -11.27
C ASP A 67 -21.04 -21.90 -10.43
N ASP A 68 -22.28 -21.46 -10.60
CA ASP A 68 -23.50 -22.19 -10.20
C ASP A 68 -23.95 -23.16 -11.30
#